data_AF-A0A833S0L3-F1
#
_entry.id   AF-A0A833S0L3-F1
#
_cell.length_a   1.000
_cell.length_b   1.000
_cell.length_c   1.000
_cell.angle_alpha   90.00
_cell.angle_beta   90.00
_cell.angle_gamma   90.00
#
_symmetry.space_group_name_H-M   'P 1'
#
loop_
_entity.id
_entity.type
_entity.pdbx_description
1 polymer ?
#
loop_
_entity_poly.entity_id
_entity_poly.type
_entity_poly.pdbx_seq_one_letter_code
_entity_poly.pdbx_strand_id
1 'polypeptide(L)'
;MYIKNYLFFSFSSAYYIIFLSFDNPNTPEGVDDSISNPMPSPVESIMAMFLMSMTNFGDYYGAFERTQHEIEAKLLFVLYMAIVAILLVNMLIAMMGNTYQKIAETRNEWQRQWARIVLVVERGVSPEERLKKLMDYSQPMSDGRRALVLRLNQSTFYKRLYIVHVYEEDKEEMKEILEMKRTHDRLYKKRQSSIAKNIVMSEDNVIL
;
A
#
# COMPACT_ATOMS: atom_id res chain seq x y z
N MET A 1 2.24 -2.50 10.63
CA MET A 1 2.91 -3.75 10.23
C MET A 1 4.01 -4.17 11.21
N TYR A 2 5.02 -3.33 11.49
CA TYR A 2 6.13 -3.69 12.40
C TYR A 2 5.71 -4.04 13.84
N ILE A 3 4.73 -3.33 14.41
CA ILE A 3 4.24 -3.59 15.77
C ILE A 3 3.64 -5.00 15.90
N LYS A 4 2.90 -5.46 14.88
CA LYS A 4 2.32 -6.81 14.84
C LYS A 4 3.42 -7.88 14.86
N ASN A 5 4.46 -7.70 14.04
CA ASN A 5 5.56 -8.66 13.95
C ASN A 5 6.35 -8.73 15.26
N TYR A 6 6.63 -7.58 15.88
CA TYR A 6 7.32 -7.52 17.16
C TYR A 6 6.55 -8.24 18.27
N LEU A 7 5.25 -7.94 18.41
CA LEU A 7 4.38 -8.62 19.38
C LEU A 7 4.38 -10.14 19.15
N PHE A 8 4.27 -10.57 17.90
CA PHE A 8 4.27 -11.98 17.53
C PHE A 8 5.56 -12.71 17.97
N PHE A 9 6.74 -12.13 17.69
CA PHE A 9 8.01 -12.72 18.12
C PHE A 9 8.17 -12.72 19.65
N SER A 10 7.75 -11.65 20.34
CA SER A 10 7.84 -11.60 21.81
C SER A 10 6.98 -12.65 22.50
N PHE A 11 5.74 -12.85 22.04
CA PHE A 11 4.89 -13.92 22.57
C PHE A 11 5.44 -15.30 22.23
N SER A 12 6.03 -15.49 21.04
CA SER A 12 6.65 -16.78 20.68
C SER A 12 7.79 -17.16 21.61
N SER A 13 8.64 -16.21 22.00
CA SER A 13 9.70 -16.45 22.96
C SER A 13 9.15 -16.75 24.36
N ALA A 14 8.06 -16.10 24.78
CA ALA A 14 7.42 -16.36 26.07
C ALA A 14 6.77 -17.76 26.11
N TYR A 15 6.09 -18.17 25.05
CA TYR A 15 5.52 -19.52 24.95
C TYR A 15 6.60 -20.60 24.90
N TYR A 16 7.69 -20.37 24.18
CA TYR A 16 8.83 -21.28 24.21
C TYR A 16 9.31 -21.56 25.64
N ILE A 17 9.44 -20.52 26.47
CA ILE A 17 9.86 -20.66 27.88
C ILE A 17 8.86 -21.48 28.70
N ILE A 18 7.55 -21.27 28.50
CA ILE A 18 6.50 -22.02 29.23
C ILE A 18 6.53 -23.50 28.84
N PHE A 19 6.74 -23.82 27.56
CA PHE A 19 6.78 -25.20 27.08
C PHE A 19 8.10 -25.92 27.37
N LEU A 20 9.14 -25.25 27.87
CA LEU A 20 10.29 -25.95 28.44
C LEU A 20 9.92 -26.71 29.73
N SER A 21 8.87 -26.28 30.44
CA SER A 21 8.35 -26.94 31.64
C SER A 21 7.22 -27.93 31.34
N PHE A 22 7.15 -28.43 30.10
CA PHE A 22 6.19 -29.44 29.68
C PHE A 22 6.61 -30.81 30.21
N ASP A 23 5.67 -31.50 30.86
CA ASP A 23 5.87 -32.80 31.49
C ASP A 23 4.93 -33.84 30.87
N ASN A 24 5.47 -34.95 30.37
CA ASN A 24 4.68 -36.01 29.76
C ASN A 24 4.47 -37.16 30.75
N PRO A 25 3.21 -37.49 31.13
CA PRO A 25 2.93 -38.53 32.12
C PRO A 25 3.32 -39.96 31.70
N ASN A 26 3.81 -40.17 30.47
CA ASN A 26 4.23 -41.48 29.95
C ASN A 26 5.76 -41.68 29.95
N THR A 27 6.54 -40.67 30.30
CA THR A 27 8.00 -40.74 30.37
C THR A 27 8.47 -40.91 31.83
N PRO A 28 9.48 -41.75 32.10
CA PRO A 28 10.03 -41.90 33.46
C PRO A 28 10.64 -40.58 33.96
N GLU A 29 10.44 -40.26 35.25
CA GLU A 29 11.05 -39.09 35.90
C GLU A 29 12.56 -39.02 35.61
N GLY A 30 13.00 -37.98 34.90
CA GLY A 30 14.42 -37.74 34.56
C GLY A 30 14.82 -38.03 33.12
N VAL A 31 13.90 -38.42 32.23
CA VAL A 31 14.12 -38.46 30.77
C VAL A 31 13.69 -37.14 30.14
N ASP A 32 14.43 -36.66 29.15
CA ASP A 32 14.13 -35.41 28.44
C ASP A 32 12.83 -35.53 27.59
N ASP A 33 11.80 -34.79 27.98
CA ASP A 33 10.47 -34.77 27.33
C ASP A 33 10.43 -33.95 26.04
N SER A 34 11.58 -33.45 25.58
CA SER A 34 11.75 -32.68 24.35
C SER A 34 11.14 -33.33 23.10
N ILE A 35 11.07 -34.66 23.03
CA ILE A 35 10.49 -35.40 21.89
C ILE A 35 8.95 -35.35 21.90
N SER A 36 8.33 -35.27 23.07
CA SER A 36 6.87 -35.21 23.22
C SER A 36 6.31 -33.80 23.34
N ASN A 37 7.19 -32.81 23.53
CA ASN A 37 6.83 -31.41 23.61
C ASN A 37 6.30 -30.92 22.25
N PRO A 38 5.12 -30.28 22.18
CA PRO A 38 4.61 -29.71 20.94
C PRO A 38 5.39 -28.47 20.45
N MET A 39 6.27 -27.88 21.29
CA MET A 39 7.11 -26.72 20.94
C MET A 39 8.53 -26.80 21.56
N PRO A 40 9.40 -27.71 21.11
CA PRO A 40 10.72 -27.92 21.71
C PRO A 40 11.78 -26.93 21.23
N SER A 41 11.57 -26.23 20.10
CA SER A 41 12.50 -25.26 19.56
C SER A 41 11.85 -23.89 19.32
N PRO A 42 12.60 -22.76 19.40
CA PRO A 42 12.05 -21.43 19.17
C PRO A 42 11.43 -21.25 17.77
N VAL A 43 11.95 -21.96 16.77
CA VAL A 43 11.43 -21.91 15.38
C VAL A 43 10.10 -22.65 15.28
N GLU A 44 9.96 -23.80 15.96
CA GLU A 44 8.68 -24.51 16.03
C GLU A 44 7.67 -23.75 16.87
N SER A 45 8.08 -23.03 17.91
CA SER A 45 7.20 -22.13 18.67
C SER A 45 6.59 -21.04 17.79
N ILE A 46 7.38 -20.46 16.87
CA ILE A 46 6.90 -19.48 15.91
C ILE A 46 5.83 -20.09 15.00
N MET A 47 6.09 -21.30 14.49
CA MET A 47 5.17 -22.01 13.60
C MET A 47 3.88 -22.41 14.33
N ALA A 48 3.99 -22.96 15.53
CA ALA A 48 2.87 -23.32 16.38
C ALA A 48 2.02 -22.10 16.75
N MET A 49 2.64 -20.98 17.12
CA MET A 49 1.93 -19.72 17.35
C MET A 49 1.19 -19.21 16.11
N PHE A 50 1.80 -19.34 14.93
CA PHE A 50 1.14 -18.99 13.68
C PHE A 50 -0.08 -19.87 13.41
N LEU A 51 0.05 -21.20 13.56
CA LEU A 51 -1.05 -22.16 13.37
C LEU A 51 -2.18 -21.98 14.39
N MET A 52 -1.81 -21.69 15.64
CA MET A 52 -2.72 -21.36 16.73
C MET A 52 -3.51 -20.08 16.45
N SER A 53 -2.90 -19.08 15.79
CA SER A 53 -3.56 -17.83 15.38
C SER A 53 -4.53 -17.99 14.20
N MET A 54 -4.38 -19.04 13.39
CA MET A 54 -5.22 -19.27 12.22
C MET A 54 -6.49 -20.06 12.53
N THR A 55 -6.38 -21.20 13.23
CA THR A 55 -7.55 -22.01 13.65
C THR A 55 -7.23 -23.28 14.45
N ASN A 56 -5.98 -23.76 14.48
CA ASN A 56 -5.62 -25.03 15.15
C ASN A 56 -5.18 -24.78 16.61
N PHE A 57 -6.11 -24.44 17.50
CA PHE A 57 -5.78 -24.15 18.91
C PHE A 57 -6.14 -25.28 19.89
N GLY A 58 -6.96 -26.26 19.50
CA GLY A 58 -7.44 -27.31 20.42
C GLY A 58 -6.31 -28.20 20.98
N ASP A 59 -5.41 -28.65 20.11
CA ASP A 59 -4.30 -29.54 20.49
C ASP A 59 -3.27 -28.83 21.38
N TYR A 60 -3.01 -27.54 21.10
CA TYR A 60 -2.10 -26.72 21.91
C TYR A 60 -2.73 -26.27 23.23
N TYR A 61 -4.05 -26.03 23.25
CA TYR A 61 -4.76 -25.67 24.47
C TYR A 61 -4.75 -26.81 25.49
N GLY A 62 -4.97 -28.05 25.05
CA GLY A 62 -4.86 -29.23 25.90
C GLY A 62 -3.43 -29.50 26.37
N ALA A 63 -2.41 -29.07 25.61
CA ALA A 63 -1.02 -29.19 26.02
C ALA A 63 -0.62 -28.25 27.16
N PHE A 64 -1.37 -27.16 27.40
CA PHE A 64 -1.11 -26.27 28.55
C PHE A 64 -1.34 -26.94 29.90
N GLU A 65 -2.24 -27.93 29.98
CA GLU A 65 -2.53 -28.69 31.21
C GLU A 65 -1.37 -29.59 31.64
N ARG A 66 -0.42 -29.83 30.72
CA ARG A 66 0.80 -30.61 30.97
C ARG A 66 2.01 -29.74 31.29
N THR A 67 1.82 -28.44 31.47
CA THR A 67 2.90 -27.53 31.86
C THR A 67 2.77 -27.16 33.33
N GLN A 68 3.90 -26.96 34.03
CA GLN A 68 3.90 -26.54 35.44
C GLN A 68 3.17 -25.21 35.69
N HIS A 69 3.06 -24.36 34.66
CA HIS A 69 2.45 -23.02 34.73
C HIS A 69 1.12 -22.94 33.94
N GLU A 70 0.20 -23.88 34.18
CA GLU A 70 -1.08 -23.98 33.46
C GLU A 70 -1.89 -22.66 33.46
N ILE A 71 -2.06 -22.04 34.64
CA ILE A 71 -2.89 -20.83 34.80
C ILE A 71 -2.28 -19.66 34.03
N GLU A 72 -0.95 -19.50 34.09
CA GLU A 72 -0.23 -18.43 33.41
C GLU A 72 -0.29 -18.62 31.89
N ALA A 73 -0.15 -19.85 31.41
CA ALA A 73 -0.27 -20.19 29.99
C ALA A 73 -1.67 -19.91 29.44
N LYS A 74 -2.73 -20.32 30.16
CA LYS A 74 -4.13 -20.08 29.77
C LYS A 74 -4.46 -18.57 29.77
N LEU A 75 -3.95 -17.79 30.73
CA LEU A 75 -4.16 -16.34 30.79
C LEU A 75 -3.44 -15.61 29.63
N LEU A 76 -2.18 -15.96 29.37
CA LEU A 76 -1.41 -15.41 28.25
C LEU A 76 -2.06 -15.76 26.90
N PHE A 77 -2.72 -16.92 26.80
CA PHE A 77 -3.44 -17.35 25.59
C PHE A 77 -4.64 -16.47 25.28
N VAL A 78 -5.50 -16.23 26.27
CA VAL A 78 -6.68 -15.37 26.09
C VAL A 78 -6.26 -13.93 25.75
N LEU A 79 -5.25 -13.41 26.44
CA LEU A 79 -4.72 -12.06 26.21
C LEU A 79 -4.11 -11.94 24.80
N TYR A 80 -3.34 -12.94 24.36
CA TYR A 80 -2.78 -12.99 23.02
C TYR A 80 -3.87 -12.99 21.94
N MET A 81 -4.90 -13.84 22.07
CA MET A 81 -6.00 -13.93 21.11
C MET A 81 -6.76 -12.61 20.98
N ALA A 82 -7.01 -11.93 22.10
CA ALA A 82 -7.68 -10.63 22.11
C ALA A 82 -6.84 -9.54 21.41
N ILE A 83 -5.54 -9.44 21.73
CA ILE A 83 -4.65 -8.43 21.15
C ILE A 83 -4.46 -8.67 19.66
N VAL A 84 -4.24 -9.92 19.23
CA VAL A 84 -4.05 -10.25 17.81
C VAL A 84 -5.31 -9.96 17.00
N ALA A 85 -6.50 -10.29 17.50
CA ALA A 85 -7.75 -9.98 16.82
C ALA A 85 -7.91 -8.46 16.59
N ILE A 86 -7.69 -7.64 17.63
CA ILE A 86 -7.78 -6.18 17.55
C ILE A 86 -6.75 -5.62 16.56
N LEU A 87 -5.49 -6.05 16.65
CA LEU A 87 -4.41 -5.56 15.79
C LEU A 87 -4.60 -5.97 14.31
N LEU A 88 -5.11 -7.17 14.04
CA LEU A 88 -5.39 -7.64 12.69
C LEU A 88 -6.47 -6.79 12.03
N VAL A 89 -7.59 -6.56 12.72
CA VAL A 89 -8.70 -5.74 12.20
C VAL A 89 -8.24 -4.30 11.97
N ASN A 90 -7.54 -3.70 12.94
CA ASN A 90 -7.07 -2.32 12.82
C ASN A 90 -6.08 -2.13 11.66
N MET A 91 -5.16 -3.08 11.45
CA MET A 91 -4.20 -3.01 10.36
C MET A 91 -4.84 -3.32 9.00
N LEU A 92 -5.84 -4.21 8.97
CA LEU A 92 -6.57 -4.55 7.75
C LEU A 92 -7.40 -3.36 7.26
N ILE A 93 -8.15 -2.71 8.16
CA ILE A 93 -8.95 -1.53 7.83
C ILE A 93 -8.04 -0.36 7.43
N ALA A 94 -6.91 -0.15 8.11
CA ALA A 94 -5.99 0.94 7.77
C ALA A 94 -5.35 0.74 6.38
N MET A 95 -4.92 -0.48 6.05
CA MET A 95 -4.33 -0.77 4.74
C MET A 95 -5.40 -0.71 3.64
N MET A 96 -6.55 -1.36 3.85
CA MET A 96 -7.66 -1.33 2.89
C MET A 96 -8.25 0.06 2.73
N GLY A 97 -8.37 0.83 3.81
CA GLY A 97 -8.85 2.21 3.80
C GLY A 97 -7.94 3.13 2.98
N ASN A 98 -6.63 3.08 3.20
CA ASN A 98 -5.67 3.84 2.39
C ASN A 98 -5.67 3.41 0.92
N THR A 99 -5.75 2.11 0.62
CA THR A 99 -5.85 1.64 -0.78
C THR A 99 -7.19 2.00 -1.41
N TYR A 100 -8.28 1.98 -0.66
CA TYR A 100 -9.62 2.35 -1.13
C TYR A 100 -9.64 3.83 -1.51
N GLN A 101 -9.07 4.69 -0.68
CA GLN A 101 -8.97 6.12 -0.97
C GLN A 101 -8.15 6.39 -2.24
N LYS A 102 -7.00 5.71 -2.39
CA LYS A 102 -6.17 5.79 -3.61
C LYS A 102 -6.91 5.28 -4.87
N ILE A 103 -7.71 4.23 -4.74
CA ILE A 103 -8.53 3.68 -5.83
C ILE A 103 -9.69 4.65 -6.17
N ALA A 104 -10.31 5.25 -5.16
CA ALA A 104 -11.39 6.22 -5.32
C ALA A 104 -10.91 7.50 -6.04
N GLU A 105 -9.68 7.96 -5.76
CA GLU A 105 -9.03 9.07 -6.46
C GLU A 105 -8.78 8.74 -7.95
N THR A 106 -8.51 7.47 -8.28
CA THR A 106 -8.30 7.02 -9.66
C THR A 106 -9.63 6.64 -10.34
N ARG A 107 -10.62 7.54 -10.27
CA ARG A 107 -11.97 7.30 -10.81
C ARG A 107 -12.00 7.08 -12.33
N ASN A 108 -10.97 7.46 -13.07
CA ASN A 108 -10.93 7.32 -14.54
C ASN A 108 -10.22 6.04 -15.02
N GLU A 109 -9.81 5.14 -14.12
CA GLU A 109 -9.17 3.88 -14.51
C GLU A 109 -10.12 2.98 -15.31
N TRP A 110 -11.40 2.92 -14.93
CA TRP A 110 -12.38 2.11 -15.68
C TRP A 110 -12.56 2.59 -17.12
N GLN A 111 -12.50 3.91 -17.36
CA GLN A 111 -12.56 4.47 -18.72
C GLN A 111 -11.30 4.12 -19.52
N ARG A 112 -10.13 4.18 -18.87
CA ARG A 112 -8.86 3.77 -19.48
C ARG A 112 -8.88 2.30 -19.87
N GLN A 113 -9.37 1.42 -19.00
CA GLN A 113 -9.51 -0.01 -19.28
C GLN A 113 -10.51 -0.27 -20.41
N TRP A 114 -11.66 0.43 -20.40
CA TRP A 114 -12.65 0.33 -21.47
C TRP A 114 -12.09 0.78 -22.82
N ALA A 115 -11.41 1.94 -22.88
CA ALA A 115 -10.76 2.42 -24.10
C ALA A 115 -9.70 1.44 -24.61
N ARG A 116 -8.93 0.81 -23.71
CA ARG A 116 -7.94 -0.21 -24.07
C ARG A 116 -8.60 -1.44 -24.72
N ILE A 117 -9.71 -1.92 -24.16
CA ILE A 117 -10.47 -3.04 -24.72
C ILE A 117 -11.00 -2.68 -26.11
N VAL A 118 -11.61 -1.49 -26.25
CA VAL A 118 -12.13 -1.01 -27.54
C VAL A 118 -11.03 -0.96 -28.60
N LEU A 119 -9.84 -0.43 -28.28
CA LEU A 119 -8.71 -0.39 -29.22
C LEU A 119 -8.20 -1.78 -29.61
N VAL A 120 -8.18 -2.74 -28.69
CA VAL A 120 -7.78 -4.13 -28.98
C VAL A 120 -8.80 -4.79 -29.90
N VAL A 121 -10.09 -4.60 -29.63
CA VAL A 121 -11.18 -5.12 -30.46
C VAL A 121 -11.14 -4.48 -31.86
N GLU A 122 -10.96 -3.16 -31.94
CA GLU A 122 -10.85 -2.44 -33.20
C GLU A 122 -9.65 -2.95 -34.03
N ARG A 123 -8.52 -3.23 -33.36
CA ARG A 123 -7.33 -3.82 -34.00
C ARG A 123 -7.58 -5.21 -34.57
N GLY A 124 -8.52 -5.97 -34.01
CA GLY A 124 -8.91 -7.29 -34.50
C GLY A 124 -9.78 -7.27 -35.77
N VAL A 125 -10.32 -6.12 -36.17
CA VAL A 125 -11.12 -5.95 -37.39
C VAL A 125 -10.19 -5.74 -38.60
N SER A 126 -10.58 -6.27 -39.76
CA SER A 126 -9.84 -6.15 -41.02
C SER A 126 -9.61 -4.67 -41.41
N PRO A 127 -8.46 -4.32 -42.02
CA PRO A 127 -8.14 -2.92 -42.34
C PRO A 127 -9.16 -2.24 -43.27
N GLU A 128 -9.75 -3.00 -44.20
CA GLU A 128 -10.74 -2.50 -45.17
C GLU A 128 -12.06 -2.10 -44.48
N GLU A 129 -12.54 -2.94 -43.56
CA GLU A 129 -13.75 -2.64 -42.78
C GLU A 129 -13.52 -1.47 -41.83
N ARG A 130 -12.33 -1.35 -41.24
CA ARG A 130 -11.97 -0.21 -40.38
C ARG A 130 -11.96 1.10 -41.15
N LEU A 131 -11.40 1.11 -42.36
CA LEU A 131 -11.41 2.29 -43.22
C LEU A 131 -12.85 2.66 -43.61
N LYS A 132 -13.68 1.69 -43.99
CA LYS A 132 -15.09 1.92 -44.32
C LYS A 132 -15.83 2.57 -43.15
N LYS A 133 -15.66 2.05 -41.93
CA LYS A 133 -16.26 2.63 -40.71
C LYS A 133 -15.73 4.03 -40.41
N LEU A 134 -14.43 4.28 -40.58
CA LEU A 134 -13.86 5.62 -40.42
C LEU A 134 -14.48 6.61 -41.41
N MET A 135 -14.71 6.19 -42.64
CA MET A 135 -15.33 7.01 -43.67
C MET A 135 -16.80 7.31 -43.37
N ASP A 136 -17.54 6.34 -42.80
CA ASP A 136 -18.94 6.51 -42.37
C ASP A 136 -19.10 7.56 -41.25
N TYR A 137 -18.13 7.65 -40.31
CA TYR A 137 -18.19 8.62 -39.19
C TYR A 137 -17.54 9.98 -39.51
N SER A 138 -16.77 10.09 -40.60
CA SER A 138 -16.06 11.33 -40.97
C SER A 138 -16.88 12.23 -41.91
N GLN A 139 -16.89 13.54 -41.67
CA GLN A 139 -17.52 14.53 -42.55
C GLN A 139 -16.48 15.28 -43.39
N PRO A 140 -16.76 15.57 -44.67
CA PRO A 140 -15.89 16.40 -45.50
C PRO A 140 -15.97 17.87 -45.08
N MET A 141 -14.81 18.48 -44.88
CA MET A 141 -14.64 19.92 -44.61
C MET A 141 -14.59 20.70 -45.94
N SER A 142 -14.76 22.02 -45.88
CA SER A 142 -14.61 22.91 -47.05
C SER A 142 -13.22 22.86 -47.70
N ASP A 143 -12.19 22.48 -46.94
CA ASP A 143 -10.80 22.28 -47.39
C ASP A 143 -10.55 20.87 -48.03
N GLY A 144 -11.62 20.08 -48.24
CA GLY A 144 -11.54 18.72 -48.80
C GLY A 144 -11.04 17.63 -47.84
N ARG A 145 -10.47 18.02 -46.70
CA ARG A 145 -10.10 17.10 -45.61
C ARG A 145 -11.34 16.54 -44.92
N ARG A 146 -11.30 15.29 -44.47
CA ARG A 146 -12.37 14.69 -43.66
C ARG A 146 -12.04 14.78 -42.17
N ALA A 147 -13.02 15.12 -41.35
CA ALA A 147 -12.88 15.22 -39.90
C ALA A 147 -14.09 14.61 -39.18
N LEU A 148 -13.86 14.01 -38.02
CA LEU A 148 -14.93 13.59 -37.13
C LEU A 148 -15.45 14.83 -36.39
N VAL A 149 -16.68 15.24 -36.67
CA VAL A 149 -17.31 16.39 -36.01
C VAL A 149 -18.21 15.88 -34.89
N LEU A 150 -17.75 16.04 -33.65
CA LEU A 150 -18.54 15.72 -32.46
C LEU A 150 -19.25 16.98 -31.96
N ARG A 151 -20.58 16.99 -31.99
CA ARG A 151 -21.37 18.07 -31.38
C ARG A 151 -21.64 17.71 -29.91
N LEU A 152 -20.86 18.30 -29.01
CA LEU A 152 -21.10 18.21 -27.57
C LEU A 152 -22.37 19.00 -27.22
N ASN A 153 -23.43 18.28 -26.87
CA ASN A 153 -24.66 18.87 -26.35
C ASN A 153 -24.47 19.16 -24.85
N GLN A 154 -23.77 20.25 -24.55
CA GLN A 154 -23.63 20.76 -23.19
C GLN A 154 -24.67 21.86 -23.00
N SER A 155 -25.54 21.75 -22.00
CA SER A 155 -26.47 22.84 -21.71
C SER A 155 -25.68 24.11 -21.39
N THR A 156 -26.08 25.22 -21.99
CA THR A 156 -25.36 26.51 -21.97
C THR A 156 -25.11 26.98 -20.52
N PHE A 157 -26.02 26.64 -19.62
CA PHE A 157 -25.94 26.94 -18.18
C PHE A 157 -24.77 26.22 -17.48
N TYR A 158 -24.65 24.91 -17.68
CA TYR A 158 -23.56 24.13 -17.09
C TYR A 158 -22.21 24.46 -17.74
N LYS A 159 -22.21 24.82 -19.03
CA LYS A 159 -21.00 25.25 -19.73
C LYS A 159 -20.46 26.56 -19.15
N ARG A 160 -21.32 27.54 -18.85
CA ARG A 160 -20.88 28.81 -18.22
C ARG A 160 -20.29 28.56 -16.84
N LEU A 161 -20.96 27.77 -16.01
CA LEU A 161 -20.55 27.49 -14.63
C LEU A 161 -19.26 26.63 -14.59
N TYR A 162 -19.21 25.55 -15.37
CA TYR A 162 -18.06 24.66 -15.45
C TYR A 162 -16.83 25.34 -16.06
N ILE A 163 -17.00 26.15 -17.11
CA ILE A 163 -15.90 26.92 -17.69
C ILE A 163 -15.33 27.88 -16.64
N VAL A 164 -16.16 28.59 -15.86
CA VAL A 164 -15.66 29.49 -14.80
C VAL A 164 -14.87 28.72 -13.75
N HIS A 165 -15.41 27.60 -13.24
CA HIS A 165 -14.72 26.82 -12.21
C HIS A 165 -13.43 26.16 -12.70
N VAL A 166 -13.40 25.61 -13.92
CA VAL A 166 -12.19 25.02 -14.50
C VAL A 166 -11.14 26.10 -14.78
N TYR A 167 -11.53 27.29 -15.27
CA TYR A 167 -10.60 28.42 -15.41
C TYR A 167 -10.07 28.94 -14.07
N GLU A 168 -10.85 28.83 -12.99
CA GLU A 168 -10.41 29.21 -11.64
C GLU A 168 -9.42 28.20 -11.07
N GLU A 169 -9.71 26.90 -11.14
CA GLU A 169 -8.79 25.82 -10.73
C GLU A 169 -7.47 25.85 -11.51
N ASP A 170 -7.53 25.88 -12.85
CA ASP A 170 -6.32 25.94 -13.69
C ASP A 170 -5.47 27.20 -13.41
N LYS A 171 -6.11 28.31 -13.03
CA LYS A 171 -5.44 29.57 -12.68
C LYS A 171 -4.79 29.49 -11.30
N GLU A 172 -5.41 28.81 -10.34
CA GLU A 172 -4.81 28.55 -9.03
C GLU A 172 -3.61 27.63 -9.16
N GLU A 173 -3.73 26.52 -9.89
CA GLU A 173 -2.62 25.61 -10.16
C GLU A 173 -1.45 26.33 -10.86
N MET A 174 -1.73 27.15 -11.88
CA MET A 174 -0.71 27.94 -12.56
C MET A 174 -0.04 28.96 -11.63
N LYS A 175 -0.78 29.54 -10.69
CA LYS A 175 -0.26 30.49 -9.70
C LYS A 175 0.68 29.80 -8.73
N GLU A 176 0.33 28.61 -8.23
CA GLU A 176 1.20 27.80 -7.38
C GLU A 176 2.50 27.42 -8.11
N ILE A 177 2.42 26.99 -9.36
CA ILE A 177 3.59 26.67 -10.19
C ILE A 177 4.50 27.91 -10.35
N LEU A 178 3.92 29.10 -10.57
CA LEU A 178 4.68 30.36 -10.68
C LEU A 178 5.32 30.79 -9.36
N GLU A 179 4.67 30.52 -8.23
CA GLU A 179 5.25 30.76 -6.89
C GLU A 179 6.39 29.79 -6.60
N MET A 180 6.23 28.52 -6.94
CA MET A 180 7.27 27.50 -6.83
C MET A 180 8.49 27.81 -7.71
N LYS A 181 8.29 28.33 -8.93
CA LYS A 181 9.39 28.84 -9.77
C LYS A 181 10.11 30.03 -9.14
N ARG A 182 9.38 31.00 -8.59
CA ARG A 182 9.98 32.17 -7.93
C ARG A 182 10.81 31.78 -6.70
N THR A 183 10.34 30.84 -5.89
CA THR A 183 11.10 30.36 -4.73
C THR A 183 12.33 29.58 -5.17
N HIS A 184 12.19 28.71 -6.18
CA HIS A 184 13.31 27.99 -6.78
C HIS A 184 14.41 28.93 -7.28
N ASP A 185 14.06 29.96 -8.06
CA ASP A 185 15.03 30.92 -8.61
C ASP A 185 15.73 31.72 -7.51
N ARG A 186 15.01 32.11 -6.45
CA ARG A 186 15.60 32.77 -5.28
C ARG A 186 16.62 31.87 -4.59
N LEU A 187 16.27 30.61 -4.36
CA LEU A 187 17.16 29.62 -3.73
C LEU A 187 18.35 29.28 -4.62
N TYR A 188 18.16 29.23 -5.94
CA TYR A 188 19.23 29.00 -6.90
C TYR A 188 20.22 30.17 -6.92
N LYS A 189 19.74 31.41 -7.00
CA LYS A 189 20.59 32.61 -6.90
C LYS A 189 21.34 32.70 -5.58
N LYS A 190 20.68 32.38 -4.46
CA LYS A 190 21.32 32.33 -3.13
C LYS A 190 22.43 31.27 -3.06
N ARG A 191 22.22 30.10 -3.67
CA ARG A 191 23.25 29.06 -3.76
C ARG A 191 24.42 29.50 -4.64
N GLN A 192 24.16 30.12 -5.78
CA GLN A 192 25.23 30.65 -6.63
C GLN A 192 26.05 31.73 -5.93
N SER A 193 25.40 32.67 -5.21
CA SER A 193 26.13 33.70 -4.47
C SER A 193 26.92 33.14 -3.29
N SER A 194 26.41 32.13 -2.59
CA SER A 194 27.16 31.41 -1.55
C SER A 194 28.37 30.65 -2.11
N ILE A 195 28.22 29.98 -3.26
CA ILE A 195 29.31 29.27 -3.93
C ILE A 195 30.37 30.26 -4.40
N ALA A 196 29.97 31.35 -5.05
CA ALA A 196 30.90 32.41 -5.49
C ALA A 196 31.65 33.03 -4.30
N LYS A 197 30.96 33.29 -3.19
CA LYS A 197 31.59 33.81 -1.96
C LYS A 197 32.59 32.83 -1.35
N ASN A 198 32.28 31.53 -1.36
CA ASN A 198 33.19 30.50 -0.85
C ASN A 198 34.43 30.32 -1.75
N ILE A 199 34.28 30.45 -3.06
CA ILE A 199 35.41 30.39 -4.01
C ILE A 199 36.34 31.59 -3.78
N VAL A 200 35.79 32.81 -3.70
CA VAL A 200 36.59 34.02 -3.41
C VAL A 200 37.34 33.91 -2.08
N MET A 201 36.67 33.44 -1.02
CA MET A 201 37.32 33.19 0.28
C MET A 201 38.39 32.09 0.25
N SER A 202 38.31 31.14 -0.69
CA SER A 202 39.33 30.11 -0.86
C SER A 202 40.54 30.61 -1.67
N GLU A 203 40.34 31.52 -2.63
CA GLU A 203 41.42 32.15 -3.39
C GLU A 203 42.20 33.15 -2.52
N ASP A 204 41.51 33.93 -1.68
CA ASP A 204 42.15 34.87 -0.75
C ASP A 204 43.01 34.15 0.32
N ASN A 205 42.67 32.90 0.67
CA ASN A 205 43.44 32.07 1.61
C ASN A 205 44.66 31.36 0.98
N VAL A 206 44.83 31.42 -0.34
CA VAL A 206 45.99 30.81 -1.06
C VAL A 206 47.07 31.85 -1.38
N ILE A 207 46.77 33.15 -1.24
CA ILE A 207 47.68 34.27 -1.59
C ILE A 207 48.42 34.83 -0.34
N LEU A 208 48.20 34.25 0.86
CA LEU A 208 48.99 34.48 2.08
C LEU A 208 49.88 33.27 2.39
#